data_AF-A0A7V6D458-F1
#
_entry.id   AF-A0A7V6D458-F1
#
_cell.length_a   1.000
_cell.length_b   1.000
_cell.length_c   1.000
_cell.angle_alpha   90.00
_cell.angle_beta   90.00
_cell.angle_gamma   90.00
#
_symmetry.space_group_name_H-M   'P 1'
#
loop_
_entity.id
_entity.type
_entity.pdbx_description
1 polymer ?
#
loop_
_entity_poly.entity_id
_entity_poly.type
_entity_poly.pdbx_seq_one_letter_code
_entity_poly.pdbx_strand_id
1 'polypeptide(L)'
;MSWHVYDIRFTGFEPFTGRDYALARFNVTKDDGAKTYEVRVKARRSLREALGPRVEQYDDRDLVAGLGAQAIIIMLARGLEAFERDVLLDAAHYPGRPGEPAILRDYQHVTLRVETTPEGEVVPPLGAAAPSEAGHPPRS
;
A
#
# COMPACT_ATOMS: atom_id res chain seq x y z
N MET A 1 18.66 -12.63 4.88
CA MET A 1 17.88 -11.40 4.63
C MET A 1 17.90 -11.18 3.13
N SER A 2 16.73 -11.05 2.50
CA SER A 2 16.62 -10.87 1.05
C SER A 2 16.04 -9.49 0.77
N TRP A 3 16.70 -8.74 -0.10
CA TRP A 3 16.21 -7.46 -0.57
C TRP A 3 15.40 -7.68 -1.83
N HIS A 4 14.21 -7.07 -1.88
CA HIS A 4 13.39 -7.06 -3.06
C HIS A 4 13.20 -5.63 -3.57
N VAL A 5 13.20 -5.51 -4.90
CA VAL A 5 12.90 -4.25 -5.57
C VAL A 5 11.54 -4.36 -6.24
N TYR A 6 10.67 -3.40 -5.98
CA TYR A 6 9.35 -3.32 -6.58
C TYR A 6 9.22 -2.07 -7.44
N ASP A 7 8.77 -2.27 -8.67
CA ASP A 7 8.46 -1.21 -9.63
C ASP A 7 6.93 -1.08 -9.72
N ILE A 8 6.39 0.03 -9.25
CA ILE A 8 4.95 0.32 -9.24
C ILE A 8 4.66 1.31 -10.37
N ARG A 9 3.89 0.89 -11.36
CA ARG A 9 3.51 1.72 -12.52
C ARG A 9 2.03 1.92 -12.57
N PHE A 10 1.59 3.17 -12.65
CA PHE A 10 0.19 3.48 -12.90
C PHE A 10 -0.19 3.13 -14.34
N THR A 11 -1.28 2.39 -14.53
CA THR A 11 -1.70 1.89 -15.85
C THR A 11 -3.07 2.39 -16.29
N GLY A 12 -3.90 2.88 -15.38
CA GLY A 12 -5.21 3.40 -15.76
C GLY A 12 -6.05 3.91 -14.60
N PHE A 13 -7.09 4.68 -14.95
CA PHE A 13 -8.07 5.20 -14.01
C PHE A 13 -9.47 5.11 -14.61
N GLU A 14 -10.43 4.68 -13.79
CA GLU A 14 -11.85 4.64 -14.11
C GLU A 14 -12.61 5.44 -13.02
N PRO A 15 -13.37 6.48 -13.40
CA PRO A 15 -14.04 7.36 -12.45
C PRO A 15 -15.25 6.65 -11.80
N PHE A 16 -15.90 7.34 -10.85
CA PHE A 16 -17.14 6.89 -10.23
C PHE A 16 -18.26 6.71 -11.28
N THR A 17 -18.41 5.50 -11.84
CA THR A 17 -19.53 5.17 -12.74
C THR A 17 -20.37 4.05 -12.14
N GLY A 18 -21.53 4.39 -11.58
CA GLY A 18 -22.57 3.44 -11.17
C GLY A 18 -22.23 2.46 -10.03
N ARG A 19 -21.03 2.51 -9.44
CA ARG A 19 -20.55 1.54 -8.42
C ARG A 19 -19.99 2.16 -7.13
N ASP A 20 -20.19 3.45 -6.89
CA ASP A 20 -19.76 4.18 -5.66
C ASP A 20 -18.24 4.13 -5.34
N TYR A 21 -17.41 3.68 -6.28
CA TYR A 21 -15.96 3.76 -6.20
C TYR A 21 -15.35 4.29 -7.50
N ALA A 22 -14.21 4.96 -7.37
CA ALA A 22 -13.28 5.17 -8.46
C ALA A 22 -12.19 4.09 -8.39
N LEU A 23 -11.65 3.69 -9.54
CA LEU A 23 -10.67 2.62 -9.66
C LEU A 23 -9.37 3.16 -10.25
N ALA A 24 -8.25 2.95 -9.57
CA ALA A 24 -6.91 3.11 -10.13
C ALA A 24 -6.27 1.74 -10.36
N ARG A 25 -5.56 1.58 -11.47
CA ARG A 25 -4.88 0.34 -11.87
C ARG A 25 -3.38 0.56 -11.85
N PHE A 26 -2.67 -0.43 -11.33
CA PHE A 26 -1.21 -0.43 -11.25
C PHE A 26 -0.65 -1.78 -11.67
N ASN A 27 0.52 -1.76 -12.29
CA ASN A 27 1.37 -2.93 -12.41
C ASN A 27 2.46 -2.83 -11.35
N VAL A 28 2.58 -3.87 -10.51
CA VAL A 28 3.64 -3.98 -9.51
C VAL A 28 4.56 -5.11 -9.94
N THR A 29 5.79 -4.78 -10.28
CA THR A 29 6.79 -5.72 -10.76
C THR A 29 7.88 -5.92 -9.71
N LYS A 30 8.07 -7.17 -9.26
CA LYS A 30 9.11 -7.59 -8.33
C LYS A 30 10.38 -7.99 -9.08
N ASP A 31 11.54 -7.62 -8.53
CA ASP A 31 12.89 -8.04 -8.91
C ASP A 31 13.11 -8.08 -10.43
N ASP A 32 13.04 -6.91 -11.06
CA ASP A 32 13.29 -6.72 -12.50
C ASP A 32 12.49 -7.66 -13.43
N GLY A 33 11.23 -7.92 -13.08
CA GLY A 33 10.35 -8.73 -13.92
C GLY A 33 10.18 -10.17 -13.46
N ALA A 34 10.81 -10.57 -12.35
CA ALA A 34 10.64 -11.90 -11.77
C ALA A 34 9.17 -12.26 -11.52
N LYS A 35 8.35 -11.28 -11.11
CA LYS A 35 6.90 -11.42 -10.98
C LYS A 35 6.20 -10.09 -11.19
N THR A 36 5.07 -10.09 -11.88
CA THR A 36 4.24 -8.88 -12.06
C THR A 36 2.82 -9.13 -11.60
N TYR A 37 2.27 -8.18 -10.85
CA TYR A 37 0.92 -8.18 -10.32
C TYR A 37 0.11 -7.02 -10.89
N GLU A 38 -1.11 -7.28 -11.37
CA GLU A 38 -2.08 -6.21 -11.67
C GLU A 38 -2.83 -5.88 -10.38
N VAL A 39 -2.61 -4.68 -9.85
CA VAL A 39 -3.28 -4.18 -8.64
C VAL A 39 -4.39 -3.23 -9.03
N ARG A 40 -5.58 -3.48 -8.50
CA ARG A 40 -6.78 -2.66 -8.67
C ARG A 40 -7.13 -1.99 -7.35
N VAL A 41 -6.97 -0.69 -7.26
CA VAL A 41 -7.30 0.11 -6.07
C VAL A 41 -8.67 0.76 -6.25
N LYS A 42 -9.64 0.34 -5.45
CA LYS A 42 -11.00 0.88 -5.45
C LYS A 42 -11.16 1.85 -4.29
N ALA A 43 -11.26 3.15 -4.57
CA ALA A 43 -11.52 4.15 -3.54
C ALA A 43 -13.00 4.50 -3.50
N ARG A 44 -13.64 4.28 -2.35
CA ARG A 44 -15.05 4.64 -2.12
C ARG A 44 -15.20 6.13 -1.89
N ARG A 45 -16.39 6.66 -2.22
CA ARG A 45 -16.75 8.05 -1.93
C ARG A 45 -16.60 8.41 -0.45
N SER A 46 -16.92 7.48 0.44
CA SER A 46 -16.77 7.64 1.90
C SER A 46 -15.34 7.95 2.35
N LEU A 47 -14.34 7.51 1.60
CA LEU A 47 -12.95 7.87 1.88
C LEU A 47 -12.71 9.37 1.66
N ARG A 48 -13.23 9.92 0.56
CA ARG A 48 -13.09 11.35 0.24
C ARG A 48 -13.74 12.20 1.32
N GLU A 49 -14.90 11.79 1.81
CA GLU A 49 -15.61 12.43 2.92
C GLU A 49 -14.80 12.38 4.22
N ALA A 50 -14.17 11.23 4.53
CA ALA A 50 -13.34 11.07 5.73
C ALA A 50 -12.01 11.87 5.67
N LEU A 51 -11.47 12.12 4.48
CA LEU A 51 -10.26 12.93 4.29
C LEU A 51 -10.56 14.43 4.32
N GLY A 52 -11.82 14.82 4.13
CA GLY A 52 -12.31 16.18 4.29
C GLY A 52 -11.80 17.17 3.23
N PRO A 53 -11.87 18.48 3.48
CA PRO A 53 -11.64 19.52 2.46
C PRO A 53 -10.23 19.53 1.86
N ARG A 54 -9.25 18.90 2.55
CA ARG A 54 -7.86 18.80 2.08
C ARG A 54 -7.70 18.04 0.76
N VAL A 55 -8.65 17.18 0.43
CA VAL A 55 -8.63 16.40 -0.82
C VAL A 55 -9.44 17.03 -1.94
N GLU A 56 -10.13 18.15 -1.69
CA GLU A 56 -10.91 18.85 -2.73
C GLU A 56 -10.05 19.50 -3.80
N GLN A 57 -8.79 19.83 -3.46
CA GLN A 57 -7.81 20.38 -4.41
C GLN A 57 -7.26 19.35 -5.40
N TYR A 58 -7.57 18.05 -5.22
CA TYR A 58 -7.08 16.99 -6.09
C TYR A 58 -8.22 16.49 -6.99
N ASP A 59 -7.92 16.32 -8.27
CA ASP A 59 -8.78 15.59 -9.18
C ASP A 59 -8.95 14.13 -8.73
N ASP A 60 -10.08 13.50 -9.08
CA ASP A 60 -10.36 12.12 -8.66
C ASP A 60 -9.26 11.15 -9.08
N ARG A 61 -8.65 11.35 -10.26
CA ARG A 61 -7.53 10.53 -10.72
C ARG A 61 -6.34 10.65 -9.77
N ASP A 62 -5.89 11.86 -9.49
CA ASP A 62 -4.68 12.11 -8.69
C ASP A 62 -4.88 11.69 -7.24
N LEU A 63 -6.09 11.93 -6.72
CA LEU A 63 -6.48 11.48 -5.39
C LEU A 63 -6.42 9.95 -5.30
N VAL A 64 -7.14 9.24 -6.17
CA VAL A 64 -7.29 7.79 -6.10
C VAL A 64 -5.98 7.09 -6.44
N ALA A 65 -5.24 7.60 -7.43
CA ALA A 65 -3.97 7.04 -7.82
C ALA A 65 -2.88 7.33 -6.77
N GLY A 66 -2.81 8.54 -6.22
CA GLY A 66 -1.85 8.88 -5.17
C GLY A 66 -2.10 8.11 -3.87
N LEU A 67 -3.35 7.98 -3.44
CA LEU A 67 -3.72 7.16 -2.28
C LEU A 67 -3.48 5.67 -2.55
N GLY A 68 -3.75 5.20 -3.78
CA GLY A 68 -3.53 3.83 -4.18
C GLY A 68 -2.07 3.43 -4.21
N ALA A 69 -1.21 4.25 -4.82
CA ALA A 69 0.24 4.03 -4.81
C ALA A 69 0.78 4.01 -3.37
N GLN A 70 0.33 4.94 -2.53
CA GLN A 70 0.72 4.96 -1.12
C GLN A 70 0.28 3.69 -0.38
N ALA A 71 -0.95 3.21 -0.61
CA ALA A 71 -1.44 1.97 -0.03
C ALA A 71 -0.59 0.76 -0.47
N ILE A 72 -0.22 0.69 -1.75
CA ILE A 72 0.65 -0.36 -2.29
C ILE A 72 2.01 -0.34 -1.60
N ILE A 73 2.63 0.84 -1.45
CA ILE A 73 3.92 0.99 -0.75
C ILE A 73 3.82 0.49 0.69
N ILE A 74 2.76 0.87 1.42
CA ILE A 74 2.56 0.43 2.81
C ILE A 74 2.37 -1.09 2.90
N MET A 75 1.64 -1.69 1.96
CA MET A 75 1.46 -3.15 1.92
C MET A 75 2.79 -3.86 1.63
N LEU A 76 3.55 -3.41 0.63
CA LEU A 76 4.87 -3.96 0.31
C LEU A 76 5.86 -3.83 1.47
N ALA A 77 5.89 -2.66 2.13
CA ALA A 77 6.73 -2.43 3.29
C ALA A 77 6.38 -3.32 4.49
N ARG A 78 5.17 -3.89 4.51
CA ARG A 78 4.71 -4.87 5.51
C ARG A 78 4.89 -6.32 5.05
N GLY A 79 5.50 -6.56 3.88
CA GLY A 79 5.66 -7.89 3.29
C GLY A 79 4.35 -8.49 2.75
N LEU A 80 3.31 -7.67 2.55
CA LEU A 80 2.03 -8.13 2.04
C LEU A 80 2.05 -8.10 0.50
N GLU A 81 2.30 -9.25 -0.11
CA GLU A 81 2.24 -9.45 -1.56
C GLU A 81 0.87 -9.96 -2.05
N ALA A 82 -0.20 -9.68 -1.31
CA ALA A 82 -1.57 -10.12 -1.59
C ALA A 82 -2.26 -9.28 -2.69
N PHE A 83 -1.52 -8.92 -3.73
CA PHE A 83 -1.94 -8.07 -4.84
C PHE A 83 -2.90 -8.74 -5.82
N GLU A 84 -3.11 -10.04 -5.69
CA GLU A 84 -4.07 -10.80 -6.50
C GLU A 84 -5.54 -10.40 -6.22
N ARG A 85 -5.78 -9.56 -5.20
CA ARG A 85 -7.11 -9.04 -4.83
C ARG A 85 -7.23 -7.53 -5.04
N ASP A 86 -8.47 -7.09 -5.27
CA ASP A 86 -8.81 -5.65 -5.27
C ASP A 86 -8.48 -5.03 -3.91
N VAL A 87 -7.75 -3.92 -3.92
CA VAL A 87 -7.43 -3.12 -2.73
C VAL A 87 -8.55 -2.12 -2.53
N LEU A 88 -9.38 -2.34 -1.51
CA LEU A 88 -10.46 -1.42 -1.17
C LEU A 88 -9.94 -0.32 -0.24
N LEU A 89 -10.10 0.93 -0.64
CA LEU A 89 -9.85 2.09 0.20
C LEU A 89 -11.18 2.74 0.55
N ASP A 90 -11.52 2.69 1.83
CA ASP A 90 -12.65 3.38 2.44
C ASP A 90 -12.22 3.95 3.80
N ALA A 91 -13.11 4.69 4.46
CA ALA A 91 -12.80 5.32 5.74
C ALA A 91 -12.30 4.35 6.83
N ALA A 92 -12.69 3.07 6.80
CA ALA A 92 -12.26 2.04 7.75
C ALA A 92 -10.97 1.32 7.34
N HIS A 93 -10.70 1.23 6.03
CA HIS A 93 -9.56 0.49 5.48
C HIS A 93 -8.44 1.39 4.92
N TYR A 94 -8.51 2.71 5.14
CA TYR A 94 -7.47 3.63 4.71
C TYR A 94 -6.18 3.38 5.53
N PRO A 95 -5.04 3.06 4.87
CA PRO A 95 -3.80 2.78 5.59
C PRO A 95 -3.10 4.03 6.14
N GLY A 96 -3.57 5.23 5.79
CA GLY A 96 -3.09 6.51 6.32
C GLY A 96 -3.93 7.03 7.49
N ARG A 97 -3.69 8.27 7.91
CA ARG A 97 -4.45 8.91 8.99
C ARG A 97 -5.69 9.63 8.43
N PRO A 98 -6.89 9.42 8.99
CA PRO A 98 -8.07 10.23 8.67
C PRO A 98 -7.77 11.72 8.86
N GLY A 99 -8.17 12.57 7.91
CA GLY A 99 -7.89 14.02 7.91
C GLY A 99 -6.45 14.43 7.53
N GLU A 100 -5.53 13.48 7.35
CA GLU A 100 -4.16 13.70 6.89
C GLU A 100 -3.88 12.82 5.65
N PRO A 101 -4.39 13.20 4.48
CA PRO A 101 -4.22 12.42 3.25
C PRO A 101 -2.74 12.36 2.85
N ALA A 102 -2.16 11.17 2.90
CA ALA A 102 -0.81 10.89 2.37
C ALA A 102 -0.89 10.59 0.87
N ILE A 103 -1.11 11.64 0.06
CA ILE A 103 -1.21 11.53 -1.39
C ILE A 103 0.19 11.57 -1.99
N LEU A 104 0.60 10.48 -2.63
CA LEU A 104 1.83 10.44 -3.39
C LEU A 104 1.64 11.17 -4.73
N ARG A 105 2.39 12.24 -4.98
CA ARG A 105 2.26 13.04 -6.21
C ARG A 105 2.89 12.36 -7.43
N ASP A 106 4.01 11.66 -7.22
CA ASP A 106 4.74 10.94 -8.26
C ASP A 106 4.24 9.49 -8.42
N TYR A 107 2.92 9.28 -8.30
CA TYR A 107 2.31 7.95 -8.34
C TYR A 107 2.43 7.23 -9.69
N GLN A 108 2.82 7.95 -10.75
CA GLN A 108 2.91 7.41 -12.11
C GLN A 108 3.93 6.28 -12.21
N HIS A 109 5.05 6.44 -11.52
CA HIS A 109 6.11 5.45 -11.46
C HIS A 109 6.87 5.59 -10.14
N VAL A 110 6.88 4.52 -9.35
CA VAL A 110 7.54 4.46 -8.05
C VAL A 110 8.41 3.22 -7.97
N THR A 111 9.67 3.38 -7.57
CA THR A 111 10.54 2.26 -7.24
C THR A 111 10.69 2.17 -5.73
N LEU A 112 10.35 1.03 -5.16
CA LEU A 112 10.43 0.74 -3.74
C LEU A 112 11.45 -0.37 -3.50
N ARG A 113 12.31 -0.20 -2.49
CA ARG A 113 13.21 -1.25 -2.01
C ARG A 113 12.76 -1.66 -0.62
N VAL A 114 12.48 -2.94 -0.42
CA VAL A 114 12.08 -3.48 0.87
C VAL A 114 12.99 -4.64 1.24
N GLU A 115 13.34 -4.71 2.51
CA GLU A 115 13.93 -5.88 3.11
C GLU A 115 12.77 -6.78 3.55
N THR A 116 12.62 -7.94 2.92
CA THR A 116 11.65 -8.93 3.39
C THR A 116 12.38 -10.01 4.18
N THR A 117 11.86 -10.33 5.35
CA THR A 117 12.11 -11.63 5.97
C THR A 117 11.62 -12.74 5.02
N PRO A 118 12.29 -13.91 5.00
CA PRO A 118 11.84 -15.03 4.16
C PRO A 118 10.37 -15.35 4.41
N GLU A 119 9.67 -15.74 3.34
CA GLU A 119 8.21 -15.94 3.28
C GLU A 119 7.63 -16.53 4.58
N GLY A 120 6.78 -15.75 5.25
CA GLY A 120 5.94 -16.23 6.35
C GLY A 120 6.11 -15.55 7.71
N GLU A 121 7.10 -14.67 7.91
CA GLU A 121 7.26 -13.98 9.19
C GLU A 121 6.81 -12.52 9.12
N VAL A 122 5.60 -12.28 9.63
CA VAL A 122 5.06 -10.95 9.90
C VAL A 122 6.01 -10.23 10.84
N VAL A 123 6.73 -9.22 10.34
CA VAL A 123 7.47 -8.29 11.21
C VAL A 123 6.43 -7.34 11.80
N PRO A 124 6.10 -7.42 13.12
CA PRO A 124 5.21 -6.43 13.72
C PRO A 124 5.85 -5.05 13.61
N PRO A 125 5.05 -3.97 13.45
CA PRO A 125 5.58 -2.61 13.34
C PRO A 125 6.44 -2.28 14.56
N LEU A 126 7.60 -1.66 14.31
CA LEU A 126 8.51 -1.15 15.33
C LEU A 126 7.69 -0.33 16.36
N GLY A 127 7.49 -0.90 17.55
CA GLY A 127 6.62 -0.35 18.58
C GLY A 127 5.99 -1.41 19.49
N ALA A 128 5.91 -2.67 19.07
CA ALA A 128 5.62 -3.77 19.99
C ALA A 128 6.93 -4.21 20.65
N ALA A 129 7.09 -3.87 21.93
CA ALA A 129 8.21 -4.31 22.75
C ALA A 129 8.42 -5.83 22.59
N ALA A 130 9.64 -6.22 22.21
CA ALA A 130 10.07 -7.59 22.33
C ALA A 130 9.94 -8.02 23.80
N PRO A 131 9.29 -9.14 24.15
CA PRO A 131 9.61 -9.79 25.41
C PRO A 131 11.07 -10.25 25.30
N SER A 132 11.93 -9.62 26.10
CA SER A 132 13.35 -9.98 26.23
C SER A 132 13.51 -11.49 26.35
N GLU A 133 14.29 -12.07 25.45
CA GLU A 133 14.87 -13.40 25.62
C GLU A 133 15.73 -13.42 26.90
N ALA A 134 15.15 -13.90 28.00
CA ALA A 134 15.92 -14.41 29.13
C ALA A 134 16.11 -15.92 28.94
N GLY A 135 16.93 -16.29 27.96
CA GLY A 135 17.32 -17.66 27.67
C GLY A 135 18.83 -17.79 27.65
N HIS A 136 19.47 -17.78 28.82
CA HIS A 136 20.86 -18.20 28.94
C HIS A 136 20.88 -19.49 29.79
N PRO A 137 21.14 -20.67 29.20
CA PRO A 137 21.75 -21.74 29.95
C PRO A 137 23.27 -21.57 29.89
N PRO A 138 23.98 -21.97 30.94
CA PRO A 138 25.10 -22.86 30.67
C PRO A 138 25.02 -24.12 31.52
N ARG A 139 25.32 -25.23 30.85
CA ARG A 139 25.65 -26.52 31.45
C ARG A 139 26.86 -26.37 32.38
N SER A 140 26.75 -26.92 33.58
CA SER A 140 27.57 -28.04 34.09
C SER A 140 27.19 -28.38 35.53
#